data_AF-A0A645I4C1-F1
#
_entry.id   AF-A0A645I4C1-F1
#
_cell.length_a   1.000
_cell.length_b   1.000
_cell.length_c   1.000
_cell.angle_alpha   90.00
_cell.angle_beta   90.00
_cell.angle_gamma   90.00
#
_symmetry.space_group_name_H-M   'P 1'
#
loop_
_entity.id
_entity.type
_entity.pdbx_description
1 polymer ?
#
loop_
_entity_poly.entity_id
_entity_poly.type
_entity_poly.pdbx_seq_one_letter_code
_entity_poly.pdbx_strand_id
1 'polypeptide(L)' 'MFRIEGKLDFSLIGILSKISTILAENEIGIFAISTYNTDYILTKSTDYQKALSCLKNSGYQIKS' A
#
# COMPACT_ATOMS: atom_id res chain seq x y z
N MET A 1 -2.84 7.83 -5.56
CA MET A 1 -2.42 6.41 -5.69
C MET A 1 -0.97 6.30 -5.24
N PHE A 2 -0.54 5.13 -4.78
CA PHE A 2 0.87 4.83 -4.53
C PHE A 2 1.20 3.45 -5.11
N ARG A 3 2.48 3.15 -5.26
CA ARG A 3 2.96 1.85 -5.74
C ARG A 3 3.93 1.25 -4.72
N ILE A 4 3.99 -0.07 -4.68
CA ILE A 4 4.97 -0.77 -3.86
C ILE A 4 6.34 -0.67 -4.54
N GLU A 5 7.34 -0.11 -3.87
CA GLU A 5 8.68 0.00 -4.44
C GLU A 5 9.47 -1.30 -4.22
N GLY A 6 9.97 -1.89 -5.31
CA GLY A 6 10.77 -3.11 -5.31
C GLY A 6 10.38 -3.98 -6.50
N LYS A 7 11.35 -4.62 -7.17
CA LYS A 7 11.03 -5.81 -7.97
C LYS A 7 10.57 -6.86 -6.95
N LEU A 8 9.50 -7.59 -7.25
CA LEU A 8 9.03 -8.75 -6.47
C LEU A 8 10.14 -9.82 -6.40
N ASP A 9 11.17 -9.57 -5.60
CA ASP A 9 12.06 -10.59 -5.07
C ASP A 9 11.24 -11.40 -4.05
N PHE A 10 11.53 -12.70 -3.94
CA PHE A 10 10.68 -13.69 -3.25
C PHE A 10 10.39 -13.37 -1.77
N SER A 11 11.04 -12.36 -1.20
CA SER A 11 10.74 -11.77 0.11
C SER A 11 9.43 -10.97 0.19
N LEU A 12 8.79 -10.63 -0.94
CA LEU A 12 7.57 -9.81 -0.98
C LEU A 12 6.26 -10.60 -0.84
N ILE A 13 6.32 -11.92 -0.60
CA ILE A 13 5.12 -12.73 -0.34
C ILE A 13 4.34 -12.13 0.83
N GLY A 14 3.04 -11.89 0.60
CA GLY A 14 2.14 -11.32 1.61
C GLY A 14 2.25 -9.81 1.80
N ILE A 15 3.07 -9.08 1.03
CA ILE A 15 3.18 -7.62 1.14
C ILE A 15 1.83 -6.92 0.96
N LEU A 16 1.05 -7.33 -0.03
CA LEU A 16 -0.28 -6.79 -0.29
C LEU A 16 -1.22 -7.07 0.89
N SER A 17 -1.13 -8.26 1.49
CA SER A 17 -1.93 -8.62 2.67
C SER A 17 -1.58 -7.73 3.87
N LYS A 18 -0.29 -7.43 4.11
CA LYS A 18 0.12 -6.52 5.19
C LYS A 18 -0.42 -5.11 4.95
N ILE A 19 -0.26 -4.59 3.73
CA ILE A 19 -0.73 -3.24 3.36
C ILE A 19 -2.26 -3.16 3.45
N SER A 20 -2.99 -4.13 2.90
CA SER A 20 -4.45 -4.13 2.91
C SER A 20 -5.01 -4.25 4.32
N THR A 21 -4.36 -5.02 5.21
CA THR A 21 -4.75 -5.14 6.62
C THR A 21 -4.64 -3.79 7.34
N ILE A 22 -3.49 -3.12 7.24
CA ILE A 22 -3.28 -1.80 7.87
C ILE A 22 -4.33 -0.80 7.39
N LEU A 23 -4.63 -0.78 6.10
CA LEU A 23 -5.59 0.16 5.54
C LEU A 23 -7.03 -0.20 5.95
N ALA A 24 -7.39 -1.49 5.98
CA ALA A 24 -8.70 -1.94 6.43
C ALA A 24 -8.95 -1.65 7.92
N GLU A 25 -7.96 -1.86 8.79
CA GLU A 25 -8.03 -1.52 10.22
C GLU A 25 -8.24 -0.02 10.47
N ASN A 26 -7.87 0.82 9.49
CA ASN A 26 -8.06 2.27 9.52
C ASN A 26 -9.25 2.72 8.67
N GLU A 27 -10.13 1.80 8.26
CA GLU A 27 -11.35 2.04 7.47
C GLU A 27 -11.09 2.68 6.10
N ILE A 28 -9.94 2.38 5.49
CA ILE A 28 -9.54 2.89 4.18
C ILE A 28 -9.78 1.80 3.13
N GLY A 29 -10.79 2.00 2.30
CA GLY A 29 -11.04 1.16 1.14
C GLY A 29 -9.95 1.33 0.08
N ILE A 30 -9.51 0.22 -0.51
CA ILE A 30 -8.50 0.20 -1.56
C ILE A 30 -8.99 -0.48 -2.84
N PHE A 31 -8.37 -0.12 -3.95
CA PHE A 31 -8.40 -0.86 -5.20
C PHE A 31 -6.96 -1.19 -5.61
N ALA A 32 -6.63 -2.48 -5.65
CA ALA A 32 -5.28 -2.96 -5.93
C ALA A 32 -5.17 -3.41 -7.39
N ILE A 33 -4.12 -2.95 -8.09
CA ILE A 33 -3.81 -3.33 -9.47
C ILE A 33 -2.41 -3.92 -9.49
N SER A 34 -2.32 -5.24 -9.65
CA SER A 34 -1.06 -5.96 -9.81
C SER A 34 -0.58 -5.88 -11.25
N THR A 35 0.70 -5.55 -11.42
CA THR A 35 1.39 -5.58 -12.72
C THR A 35 2.54 -6.59 -12.68
N TYR A 36 3.25 -6.76 -13.79
CA TYR A 36 4.42 -7.65 -13.82
C TYR A 36 5.51 -7.25 -12.82
N ASN A 37 5.70 -5.95 -12.57
CA ASN A 37 6.81 -5.45 -11.76
C ASN A 37 6.44 -5.08 -10.32
N THR A 38 5.19 -4.66 -10.09
CA THR A 38 4.74 -4.04 -8.82
C THR A 38 3.22 -4.01 -8.73
N ASP A 39 2.71 -3.73 -7.53
CA ASP A 39 1.31 -3.43 -7.26
C ASP A 39 1.09 -1.92 -7.10
N TYR A 40 0.03 -1.42 -7.73
CA TYR A 40 -0.50 -0.08 -7.52
C TYR A 40 -1.71 -0.15 -6.59
N ILE A 41 -1.73 0.71 -5.59
CA ILE A 41 -2.84 0.83 -4.64
C ILE A 41 -3.50 2.19 -4.85
N LEU A 42 -4.78 2.14 -5.19
CA LEU A 42 -5.65 3.30 -5.30
C LEU A 42 -6.51 3.37 -4.05
N THR A 43 -6.70 4.59 -3.56
CA THR A 43 -7.60 4.94 -2.46
C THR A 43 -8.54 6.03 -2.95
N LYS A 44 -9.59 6.33 -2.18
CA LYS A 44 -10.30 7.61 -2.37
C LYS A 44 -9.32 8.77 -2.17
N SER A 45 -9.53 9.87 -2.88
CA SER A 45 -8.69 11.07 -2.77
C SER A 45 -8.71 11.65 -1.35
N THR A 46 -9.88 11.62 -0.69
CA THR A 46 -10.09 12.05 0.69
C THR A 46 -9.26 11.24 1.70
N ASP A 47 -9.00 9.98 1.40
CA ASP A 47 -8.31 9.06 2.31
C ASP A 47 -6.80 8.95 2.02
N TYR A 48 -6.32 9.59 0.95
CA TYR A 48 -4.96 9.40 0.46
C TYR A 48 -3.90 9.78 1.51
N GLN A 49 -4.03 10.94 2.15
CA GLN A 49 -3.09 11.38 3.18
C GLN A 49 -3.18 10.52 4.46
N LYS A 50 -4.39 10.08 4.81
CA LYS A 50 -4.60 9.14 5.92
C LYS A 50 -3.90 7.82 5.64
N ALA A 51 -4.04 7.26 4.44
CA ALA A 51 -3.40 6.02 4.02
C ALA A 51 -1.88 6.09 4.12
N LEU A 52 -1.26 7.16 3.59
CA LEU A 52 0.19 7.35 3.70
C LEU A 52 0.65 7.45 5.16
N SER A 53 -0.13 8.13 6.00
CA SER A 53 0.17 8.28 7.42
C SER A 53 0.08 6.94 8.18
N CYS A 54 -0.97 6.15 7.94
CA CYS A 54 -1.14 4.82 8.53
C CYS A 54 0.01 3.89 8.14
N LEU A 55 0.41 3.89 6.86
CA LEU A 55 1.52 3.09 6.37
C LEU A 55 2.85 3.55 6.99
N LYS A 56 3.11 4.87 7.05
CA LYS A 56 4.30 5.42 7.68
C LYS A 56 4.40 5.05 9.16
N ASN A 57 3.29 5.18 9.90
CA ASN A 57 3.22 4.82 11.32
C ASN A 57 3.40 3.31 11.56
N SER A 58 3.07 2.49 10.57
CA SER A 58 3.28 1.03 10.58
C SER A 58 4.70 0.61 10.13
N GLY A 59 5.62 1.57 9.95
CA GLY A 59 7.02 1.31 9.63
C GLY A 59 7.36 1.30 8.14
N TYR A 60 6.40 1.60 7.24
CA TYR A 60 6.70 1.71 5.81
C TYR A 60 7.38 3.04 5.47
N GLN A 61 8.34 2.99 4.56
CA GLN A 61 8.97 4.20 4.02
C GLN A 61 8.14 4.75 2.87
N ILE A 62 7.87 6.05 2.91
CA ILE A 62 7.18 6.77 1.84
C ILE A 62 8.20 7.63 1.12
N LYS A 63 8.34 7.41 -0.19
CA LYS A 63 9.16 8.26 -1.06
C LYS A 63 8.25 9.12 -1.93
N SER A 64 8.68 10.37 -2.12
CA SER A 64 8.08 11.36 -3.02
C SER A 64 8.59 11.19 -4.45
#